data_AF-A0A7J9Y4Z4-F1
#
_entry.id   AF-A0A7J9Y4Z4-F1
#
_cell.length_a   1.000
_cell.length_b   1.000
_cell.length_c   1.000
_cell.angle_alpha   90.00
_cell.angle_beta   90.00
_cell.angle_gamma   90.00
#
_symmetry.space_group_name_H-M   'P 1'
#
loop_
_entity.id
_entity.type
_entity.pdbx_description
1 polymer ?
#
loop_
_entity_poly.entity_id
_entity_poly.type
_entity_poly.pdbx_seq_one_letter_code
_entity_poly.pdbx_strand_id
1 'polypeptide(L)' 'GAVVKRAVVVDDPQLGEIIVPRSMVYLALSYDHRLVDGADAARYLAAVKERLEAANFESELGL' A
#
# COMPACT_ATOMS: atom_id res chain seq x y z
N GLY A 1 -2.01 -8.24 -8.28
CA GLY A 1 -1.99 -9.54 -7.58
C GLY A 1 -3.32 -9.80 -6.90
N ALA A 2 -3.59 -11.02 -6.43
CA ALA A 2 -4.75 -11.28 -5.59
C ALA A 2 -4.56 -10.72 -4.17
N VAL A 3 -5.66 -10.34 -3.51
CA VAL A 3 -5.64 -9.96 -2.10
C VAL A 3 -5.55 -11.24 -1.25
N VAL A 4 -4.58 -11.31 -0.35
CA VAL A 4 -4.36 -12.45 0.54
C VAL A 4 -4.20 -12.01 1.98
N LYS A 5 -4.51 -12.88 2.94
CA LYS A 5 -4.26 -12.61 4.37
C LYS A 5 -2.79 -12.86 4.71
N ARG A 6 -2.17 -11.92 5.41
CA ARG A 6 -0.78 -11.99 5.90
C ARG A 6 -0.72 -11.64 7.38
N ALA A 7 0.13 -12.32 8.13
CA ALA A 7 0.43 -11.96 9.51
C ALA A 7 1.35 -10.72 9.52
N VAL A 8 0.97 -9.68 10.27
CA VAL A 8 1.72 -8.42 10.37
C VAL A 8 1.81 -8.04 11.85
N VAL A 9 2.97 -7.53 12.26
CA VAL A 9 3.17 -6.97 13.59
C VAL A 9 2.60 -5.55 13.62
N VAL A 10 1.82 -5.23 14.64
CA VAL A 10 1.29 -3.89 14.88
C VAL A 10 1.49 -3.53 16.35
N ASP A 11 1.79 -2.26 16.60
CA ASP A 11 1.83 -1.70 17.94
C ASP A 11 0.40 -1.42 18.43
N ASP A 12 -0.02 -2.15 19.45
CA ASP A 12 -1.28 -1.91 20.16
C ASP A 12 -1.02 -1.06 21.43
N PRO A 13 -1.78 0.01 21.68
CA PRO A 13 -1.59 0.88 22.84
C PRO A 13 -1.71 0.19 24.21
N GLN A 14 -2.38 -0.96 24.30
CA GLN A 14 -2.62 -1.69 25.54
C GLN A 14 -1.83 -3.00 25.62
N LEU A 15 -1.66 -3.67 24.49
CA LEU A 15 -1.07 -5.01 24.41
C LEU A 15 0.39 -5.01 23.94
N GLY A 16 0.92 -3.87 23.50
CA GLY A 16 2.26 -3.76 22.92
C GLY A 16 2.32 -4.33 21.50
N GLU A 17 3.47 -4.86 21.09
CA GLU A 17 3.64 -5.47 19.76
C GLU A 17 2.84 -6.78 19.65
N ILE A 18 1.82 -6.82 18.79
CA ILE A 18 0.98 -7.99 18.54
C ILE A 18 0.99 -8.39 17.07
N ILE A 19 0.74 -9.68 16.78
CA ILE A 19 0.61 -10.18 15.41
C ILE A 19 -0.87 -10.26 15.03
N VAL A 20 -1.27 -9.59 13.94
CA VAL A 20 -2.65 -9.59 13.43
C VAL A 20 -2.73 -9.96 11.95
N PRO A 21 -3.81 -10.61 11.49
CA PRO A 21 -4.02 -10.87 10.07
C PRO A 21 -4.48 -9.60 9.33
N ARG A 22 -3.77 -9.20 8.28
CA ARG A 22 -4.12 -8.08 7.38
C ARG A 22 -4.38 -8.57 5.96
N SER A 23 -5.34 -7.95 5.27
CA SER A 23 -5.52 -8.12 3.82
C SER A 23 -4.42 -7.36 3.09
N MET A 24 -3.61 -8.04 2.27
CA MET A 24 -2.49 -7.44 1.54
C MET A 24 -2.54 -7.81 0.06
N VAL A 25 -2.04 -6.93 -0.78
CA VAL A 25 -1.87 -7.16 -2.22
C VAL A 25 -0.49 -6.66 -2.66
N TYR A 26 0.13 -7.37 -3.60
CA TYR A 26 1.32 -6.88 -4.29
C TYR A 26 0.92 -5.97 -5.45
N LEU A 27 1.42 -4.73 -5.42
CA LEU A 27 1.38 -3.80 -6.53
C LEU A 27 2.68 -3.94 -7.33
N ALA A 28 2.57 -3.96 -8.65
CA ALA A 28 3.70 -4.01 -9.56
C ALA A 28 3.49 -3.00 -10.68
N LEU A 29 4.56 -2.30 -11.05
CA LEU A 29 4.57 -1.32 -12.12
C LEU A 29 5.68 -1.69 -13.11
N SER A 30 5.29 -1.95 -14.35
CA SER A 30 6.23 -2.02 -15.48
C SER A 30 6.31 -0.65 -16.13
N TYR A 31 7.53 -0.20 -16.45
CA TYR A 31 7.79 1.10 -17.04
C TYR A 31 8.94 1.01 -18.04
N ASP A 32 9.00 1.98 -18.96
CA ASP A 32 10.11 2.11 -19.91
C ASP A 32 11.26 2.90 -19.26
N HIS A 33 12.36 2.22 -18.97
CA HIS A 33 13.54 2.80 -18.33
C HIS A 33 14.24 3.89 -19.15
N ARG A 34 13.96 3.99 -20.45
CA ARG A 34 14.51 5.05 -21.30
C ARG A 34 13.82 6.39 -21.02
N LEU A 35 12.61 6.35 -20.48
CA LEU A 35 11.77 7.52 -20.22
C LEU A 35 11.62 7.81 -18.73
N VAL A 36 11.53 6.77 -17.90
CA VAL A 36 11.26 6.88 -16.46
C VAL A 36 12.37 6.20 -15.68
N ASP A 37 12.93 6.90 -14.71
CA ASP A 37 13.92 6.30 -13.82
C ASP A 37 13.26 5.44 -12.73
N GLY A 38 14.03 4.50 -12.18
CA GLY A 38 13.48 3.58 -11.18
C GLY A 38 13.13 4.21 -9.84
N ALA A 39 13.73 5.37 -9.50
CA ALA A 39 13.40 6.09 -8.29
C ALA A 39 12.04 6.80 -8.43
N ASP A 40 11.74 7.37 -9.59
CA ASP A 40 10.43 7.92 -9.94
C ASP A 40 9.35 6.85 -9.93
N ALA A 41 9.60 5.71 -10.57
CA ALA A 41 8.67 4.58 -10.55
C ALA A 41 8.40 4.08 -9.13
N ALA A 42 9.43 3.99 -8.28
CA ALA A 42 9.29 3.59 -6.88
C ALA A 42 8.53 4.63 -6.05
N ARG A 43 8.83 5.92 -6.21
CA ARG A 43 8.12 7.02 -5.55
C ARG A 43 6.64 7.03 -5.91
N TYR A 44 6.33 6.85 -7.21
CA TYR A 44 4.96 6.77 -7.67
C TYR A 44 4.21 5.61 -7.01
N LEU A 45 4.81 4.40 -7.00
CA LEU A 45 4.16 3.23 -6.40
C LEU A 45 3.96 3.40 -4.89
N ALA A 46 4.90 4.05 -4.20
CA ALA A 46 4.78 4.40 -2.78
C ALA A 46 3.62 5.39 -2.53
N ALA A 47 3.48 6.43 -3.36
CA ALA A 47 2.37 7.38 -3.26
C ALA A 47 1.02 6.71 -3.50
N VAL A 48 0.93 5.81 -4.49
CA VAL A 48 -0.28 5.00 -4.74
C VAL A 48 -0.61 4.13 -3.53
N LYS A 49 0.39 3.46 -2.94
CA LYS A 49 0.21 2.66 -1.72
C LYS A 49 -0.36 3.51 -0.59
N GLU A 50 0.26 4.65 -0.29
CA GLU A 50 -0.14 5.54 0.81
C GLU A 50 -1.60 6.01 0.63
N ARG A 51 -1.96 6.42 -0.59
CA ARG A 51 -3.33 6.85 -0.91
C ARG A 51 -4.36 5.74 -0.70
N LEU A 52 -4.04 4.51 -1.13
CA LEU A 52 -4.91 3.35 -0.93
C LEU A 52 -5.07 2.99 0.55
N GLU A 53 -4.00 3.09 1.34
CA GLU A 53 -4.02 2.81 2.78
C GLU A 53 -4.76 3.90 3.58
N ALA A 54 -4.68 5.17 3.16
CA ALA A 54 -5.41 6.27 3.78
C ALA A 54 -6.94 6.18 3.58
N ALA A 55 -7.39 5.47 2.54
CA ALA A 55 -8.79 5.22 2.21
C ALA A 55 -9.69 6.47 2.08
N ASN A 56 -9.11 7.65 1.93
CA ASN A 56 -9.84 8.93 1.86
C ASN A 56 -10.28 9.24 0.42
N PHE A 57 -11.29 8.50 -0.06
CA PHE A 57 -11.80 8.60 -1.43
C PHE A 57 -13.18 9.26 -1.55
N GLU A 58 -13.73 9.75 -0.43
CA GLU A 58 -15.10 10.27 -0.33
C GLU A 58 -15.40 11.33 -1.40
N SER A 59 -14.51 12.31 -1.56
CA SER A 59 -14.67 13.40 -2.54
C SER A 59 -14.51 12.97 -4.00
N GLU A 60 -13.82 11.87 -4.28
CA GLU A 60 -13.57 11.38 -5.65
C GLU A 60 -14.57 10.35 -6.12
N LEU A 61 -15.21 9.66 -5.18
CA LEU A 61 -16.21 8.62 -5.45
C LEU A 61 -17.65 9.11 -5.22
N GLY A 62 -17.83 10.35 -4.73
CA GLY A 62 -19.15 10.93 -4.48
C GLY A 62 -19.90 10.23 -3.34
N LEU A 63 -19.16 9.79 -2.31
CA LEU A 63 -19.68 9.07 -1.14
C LEU A 63 -19.81 10.01 0.07
#